data_AF-A0A975VG51-F1
#
_entry.id   AF-A0A975VG51-F1
#
_cell.length_a   1.000
_cell.length_b   1.000
_cell.length_c   1.000
_cell.angle_alpha   90.00
_cell.angle_beta   90.00
_cell.angle_gamma   90.00
#
_symmetry.space_group_name_H-M   'P 1'
#
loop_
_entity.id
_entity.type
_entity.pdbx_description
1 polymer ?
#
loop_
_entity_poly.entity_id
_entity_poly.type
_entity_poly.pdbx_seq_one_letter_code
_entity_poly.pdbx_strand_id
1 'polypeptide(L)'
;MTTETIPAALQQLIDRQQIHDCILRYCSGVDRFDREMLLSVYHPDAMDDHGAFVGPVNAFVDWAFAYHAKYQHTHKHFVLNHRCDLDGDTAHAETYWLFVGNNRREPAASMHTGRYLDRFEKRNGKWAIAARKCVIEGGGSLGNIDVPAVALAAYAATGVASRDKSDPSYLRPLAVTREPHALPF
;
A
#
# COMPACT_ATOMS: atom_id res chain seq x y z
N MET A 1 -22.70 -27.08 -22.40
CA MET A 1 -21.60 -26.92 -21.42
C MET A 1 -22.25 -26.53 -20.11
N THR A 2 -22.28 -27.44 -19.14
CA THR A 2 -22.74 -27.14 -17.79
C THR A 2 -21.70 -26.23 -17.15
N THR A 3 -22.07 -24.98 -16.88
CA THR A 3 -21.26 -24.09 -16.04
C THR A 3 -21.17 -24.74 -14.66
N GLU A 4 -19.99 -25.23 -14.29
CA GLU A 4 -19.74 -25.68 -12.92
C GLU A 4 -19.91 -24.50 -11.98
N THR A 5 -20.91 -24.60 -11.10
CA THR A 5 -21.14 -23.61 -10.06
C THR A 5 -20.03 -23.73 -9.02
N ILE A 6 -19.27 -22.65 -8.81
CA ILE A 6 -18.25 -22.58 -7.76
C ILE A 6 -18.93 -22.78 -6.39
N PRO A 7 -18.45 -23.69 -5.54
CA PRO A 7 -18.98 -23.86 -4.19
C PRO A 7 -18.90 -22.55 -3.40
N ALA A 8 -19.93 -22.24 -2.61
CA ALA A 8 -20.01 -20.98 -1.85
C ALA A 8 -18.79 -20.71 -0.97
N ALA A 9 -18.25 -21.75 -0.31
CA ALA A 9 -17.04 -21.64 0.51
C ALA A 9 -15.81 -21.23 -0.33
N LEU A 10 -15.66 -21.78 -1.54
CA LEU A 10 -14.59 -21.40 -2.45
C LEU A 10 -14.76 -19.97 -2.96
N GLN A 11 -16.01 -19.57 -3.27
CA GLN A 11 -16.30 -18.19 -3.66
C GLN A 11 -15.94 -17.19 -2.56
N GLN A 12 -16.24 -17.50 -1.29
CA GLN A 12 -15.84 -16.66 -0.15
C GLN A 12 -14.32 -16.55 0.00
N LEU A 13 -13.56 -17.63 -0.23
CA LEU A 13 -12.09 -17.56 -0.21
C LEU A 13 -11.55 -16.66 -1.32
N ILE A 14 -12.12 -16.76 -2.53
CA ILE A 14 -11.77 -15.90 -3.67
C ILE A 14 -12.08 -14.44 -3.34
N ASP A 15 -13.27 -14.15 -2.80
CA ASP A 15 -13.69 -12.79 -2.46
C ASP A 15 -12.78 -12.17 -1.38
N ARG A 16 -12.42 -12.94 -0.35
CA ARG A 16 -11.47 -12.51 0.70
C ARG A 16 -10.09 -12.21 0.12
N GLN A 17 -9.59 -13.06 -0.79
CA GLN A 17 -8.30 -12.82 -1.44
C GLN A 17 -8.35 -11.55 -2.31
N GLN A 18 -9.43 -11.35 -3.08
CA GLN A 18 -9.59 -10.16 -3.90
C GLN A 18 -9.62 -8.87 -3.07
N ILE A 19 -10.29 -8.89 -1.90
CA ILE A 19 -10.30 -7.77 -0.96
C ILE A 19 -8.91 -7.53 -0.38
N HIS A 20 -8.22 -8.57 0.07
CA HIS A 20 -6.86 -8.44 0.61
C HIS A 20 -5.87 -7.91 -0.44
N ASP A 21 -5.92 -8.44 -1.66
CA ASP A 21 -5.12 -7.95 -2.80
C ASP A 21 -5.42 -6.49 -3.14
N CYS A 22 -6.67 -6.06 -2.94
CA CYS A 22 -7.06 -4.66 -3.08
C CYS A 22 -6.28 -3.76 -2.10
N ILE A 23 -6.15 -4.15 -0.84
CA ILE A 23 -5.37 -3.41 0.17
C ILE A 23 -3.87 -3.42 -0.16
N LEU A 24 -3.32 -4.57 -0.58
CA LEU A 24 -1.91 -4.67 -0.97
C LEU A 24 -1.59 -3.77 -2.18
N ARG A 25 -2.52 -3.71 -3.15
CA ARG A 25 -2.43 -2.84 -4.31
C ARG A 25 -2.54 -1.36 -3.93
N TYR A 26 -3.40 -1.02 -2.97
CA TYR A 26 -3.50 0.34 -2.42
C TYR A 26 -2.14 0.78 -1.88
N CYS A 27 -1.53 -0.01 -1.00
CA CYS A 27 -0.21 0.28 -0.41
C CYS A 27 0.86 0.43 -1.50
N SER A 28 0.86 -0.47 -2.48
CA SER A 28 1.82 -0.42 -3.57
C SER A 28 1.67 0.82 -4.44
N GLY A 29 0.44 1.23 -4.75
CA GLY A 29 0.12 2.40 -5.57
C GLY A 29 0.50 3.71 -4.88
N VAL A 30 0.17 3.88 -3.60
CA VAL A 30 0.54 5.09 -2.84
C VAL A 30 2.05 5.21 -2.64
N ASP A 31 2.75 4.11 -2.40
CA ASP A 31 4.21 4.11 -2.20
C ASP A 31 4.99 4.47 -3.47
N ARG A 32 4.38 4.29 -4.64
CA ARG A 32 4.99 4.48 -5.97
C ARG A 32 4.35 5.60 -6.80
N PHE A 33 3.48 6.41 -6.20
CA PHE A 33 2.75 7.48 -6.91
C PHE A 33 2.05 6.98 -8.18
N ASP A 34 1.66 5.71 -8.20
CA ASP A 34 0.98 5.10 -9.34
C ASP A 34 -0.51 5.40 -9.20
N ARG A 35 -0.91 6.53 -9.77
CA ARG A 35 -2.30 7.02 -9.72
C ARG A 35 -3.29 5.99 -10.25
N GLU A 36 -2.95 5.33 -11.35
CA GLU A 36 -3.80 4.33 -11.98
C GLU A 36 -3.99 3.13 -11.05
N MET A 37 -2.89 2.61 -10.49
CA MET A 37 -2.94 1.52 -9.52
C MET A 37 -3.73 1.91 -8.27
N LEU A 38 -3.51 3.10 -7.73
CA LEU A 38 -4.16 3.56 -6.52
C LEU A 38 -5.67 3.80 -6.74
N LEU A 39 -6.07 4.41 -7.86
CA LEU A 39 -7.50 4.58 -8.17
C LEU A 39 -8.18 3.24 -8.45
N SER A 40 -7.46 2.23 -8.95
CA SER A 40 -8.04 0.93 -9.29
C SER A 40 -8.64 0.16 -8.09
N VAL A 41 -8.26 0.52 -6.86
CA VAL A 41 -8.71 -0.13 -5.62
C VAL A 41 -10.03 0.45 -5.08
N TYR A 42 -10.49 1.56 -5.66
CA TYR A 42 -11.71 2.25 -5.27
C TYR A 42 -12.79 2.10 -6.33
N HIS A 43 -14.05 2.20 -5.90
CA HIS A 43 -15.14 2.55 -6.82
C HIS A 43 -15.07 4.05 -7.14
N PRO A 44 -15.54 4.49 -8.34
CA PRO A 44 -15.41 5.89 -8.75
C PRO A 44 -16.12 6.90 -7.83
N ASP A 45 -17.17 6.47 -7.15
CA ASP A 45 -18.00 7.21 -6.20
C ASP A 45 -17.53 7.08 -4.74
N ALA A 46 -16.40 6.41 -4.49
CA ALA A 46 -15.94 6.16 -3.14
C ALA A 46 -15.46 7.42 -2.42
N MET A 47 -15.54 7.38 -1.10
CA MET A 47 -15.11 8.43 -0.17
C MET A 47 -13.99 7.93 0.73
N ASP A 48 -12.99 8.77 0.98
CA ASP A 48 -11.88 8.48 1.89
C ASP A 48 -11.82 9.54 2.99
N ASP A 49 -11.81 9.08 4.25
CA ASP A 49 -11.51 9.87 5.44
C ASP A 49 -10.13 9.46 5.95
N HIS A 50 -9.16 10.36 5.81
CA HIS A 50 -7.79 10.23 6.28
C HIS A 50 -7.44 11.24 7.39
N GLY A 51 -8.45 11.67 8.15
CA GLY A 51 -8.33 12.64 9.24
C GLY A 51 -8.09 14.06 8.74
N ALA A 52 -6.92 14.33 8.17
CA ALA A 52 -6.56 15.62 7.57
C ALA A 52 -7.18 15.84 6.18
N PHE A 53 -7.82 14.82 5.63
CA PHE A 53 -8.57 14.85 4.38
C PHE A 53 -9.88 14.07 4.55
N VAL A 54 -10.98 14.61 4.02
CA VAL A 54 -12.24 13.87 3.85
C VAL A 54 -12.83 14.27 2.50
N GLY A 55 -13.07 13.30 1.62
CA GLY A 55 -13.60 13.63 0.29
C GLY A 55 -13.60 12.49 -0.74
N PRO A 56 -13.95 12.80 -1.99
CA PRO A 56 -13.95 11.85 -3.10
C PRO A 56 -12.55 11.32 -3.40
N VAL A 57 -12.45 10.06 -3.82
CA VAL A 57 -11.17 9.36 -4.01
C VAL A 57 -10.21 10.02 -5.01
N ASN A 58 -10.71 10.67 -6.06
CA ASN A 58 -9.83 11.39 -6.99
C ASN A 58 -9.07 12.53 -6.30
N ALA A 59 -9.76 13.29 -5.45
CA ALA A 59 -9.15 14.38 -4.67
C ALA A 59 -8.27 13.83 -3.55
N PHE A 60 -8.64 12.69 -2.95
CA PHE A 60 -7.81 12.00 -1.97
C PHE A 60 -6.45 11.62 -2.54
N VAL A 61 -6.42 11.01 -3.73
CA VAL A 61 -5.14 10.59 -4.34
C VAL A 61 -4.24 11.79 -4.63
N ASP A 62 -4.81 12.91 -5.11
CA ASP A 62 -4.05 14.14 -5.35
C ASP A 62 -3.48 14.69 -4.04
N TRP A 63 -4.29 14.71 -2.98
CA TRP A 63 -3.87 15.13 -1.65
C TRP A 63 -2.78 14.22 -1.07
N ALA A 64 -2.94 12.89 -1.16
CA ALA A 64 -2.00 11.92 -0.62
C ALA A 64 -0.64 12.01 -1.31
N PHE A 65 -0.63 12.18 -2.64
CA PHE A 65 0.60 12.36 -3.40
C PHE A 65 1.28 13.70 -3.06
N ALA A 66 0.54 14.79 -2.98
CA ALA A 66 1.09 16.09 -2.58
C ALA A 66 1.70 16.04 -1.18
N TYR A 67 1.00 15.40 -0.23
CA TYR A 67 1.50 15.17 1.13
C TYR A 67 2.82 14.39 1.12
N HIS A 68 2.82 13.23 0.48
CA HIS A 68 3.99 12.35 0.48
C HIS A 68 5.19 12.89 -0.32
N ALA A 69 4.95 13.68 -1.37
CA ALA A 69 6.01 14.38 -2.10
C ALA A 69 6.66 15.45 -1.22
N LYS A 70 5.84 16.17 -0.44
CA LYS A 70 6.30 17.28 0.42
C LYS A 70 7.07 16.80 1.64
N TYR A 71 6.66 15.70 2.28
CA TYR A 71 7.20 15.31 3.58
C TYR A 71 8.18 14.14 3.52
N GLN A 72 8.11 13.25 2.53
CA GLN A 72 8.96 12.06 2.46
C GLN A 72 9.89 12.01 1.24
N HIS A 73 11.11 11.54 1.44
CA HIS A 73 11.99 11.05 0.38
C HIS A 73 11.46 9.72 -0.16
N THR A 74 11.19 8.80 0.76
CA THR A 74 10.55 7.51 0.51
C THR A 74 9.64 7.14 1.67
N HIS A 75 8.66 6.30 1.40
CA HIS A 75 7.78 5.77 2.43
C HIS A 75 7.29 4.37 2.06
N LYS A 76 6.86 3.63 3.07
CA LYS A 76 6.26 2.31 2.93
C LYS A 76 5.06 2.14 3.83
N HIS A 77 4.00 1.57 3.28
CA HIS A 77 2.85 1.09 4.02
C HIS A 77 2.89 -0.44 4.07
N PHE A 78 2.87 -0.98 5.28
CA PHE A 78 2.84 -2.41 5.55
C PHE A 78 1.45 -2.80 6.02
N VAL A 79 0.93 -3.90 5.47
CA VAL A 79 -0.31 -4.53 5.91
C VAL A 79 0.02 -5.54 7.00
N LEU A 80 -0.67 -5.43 8.13
CA LEU A 80 -0.56 -6.35 9.26
C LEU A 80 -1.87 -7.16 9.37
N ASN A 81 -2.40 -7.34 10.57
CA ASN A 81 -3.64 -8.06 10.80
C ASN A 81 -4.77 -7.54 9.89
N HIS A 82 -5.41 -8.47 9.19
CA HIS A 82 -6.54 -8.18 8.31
C HIS A 82 -7.71 -9.08 8.69
N ARG A 83 -8.85 -8.47 9.00
CA ARG A 83 -10.13 -9.15 9.15
C ARG A 83 -11.10 -8.60 8.11
N CYS A 84 -11.91 -9.48 7.55
CA CYS A 84 -12.97 -9.14 6.63
C CYS A 84 -14.23 -9.91 7.03
N ASP A 85 -15.36 -9.24 7.08
CA ASP A 85 -16.67 -9.84 7.29
C ASP A 85 -17.45 -9.68 5.98
N LEU A 86 -17.64 -10.79 5.26
CA LEU A 86 -18.38 -10.83 3.98
C LEU A 86 -19.88 -10.93 4.25
N ASP A 87 -20.65 -10.17 3.48
CA ASP A 87 -22.12 -10.21 3.45
C ASP A 87 -22.60 -10.06 1.99
N GLY A 88 -22.70 -11.19 1.28
CA GLY A 88 -23.01 -11.22 -0.14
C GLY A 88 -22.00 -10.42 -0.97
N ASP A 89 -22.48 -9.35 -1.62
CA ASP A 89 -21.69 -8.44 -2.44
C ASP A 89 -21.18 -7.21 -1.67
N THR A 90 -21.27 -7.21 -0.34
CA THR A 90 -20.66 -6.19 0.53
C THR A 90 -19.68 -6.86 1.51
N ALA A 91 -18.67 -6.12 1.95
CA ALA A 91 -17.80 -6.57 3.03
C ALA A 91 -17.36 -5.40 3.90
N HIS A 92 -17.19 -5.66 5.20
CA HIS A 92 -16.53 -4.74 6.11
C HIS A 92 -15.20 -5.32 6.52
N ALA A 93 -14.13 -4.54 6.36
CA ALA A 93 -12.79 -4.99 6.68
C ALA A 93 -12.10 -4.03 7.63
N GLU A 94 -11.33 -4.61 8.54
CA GLU A 94 -10.38 -3.90 9.38
C GLU A 94 -8.98 -4.39 8.99
N THR A 95 -8.12 -3.45 8.62
CA THR A 95 -6.73 -3.75 8.29
C THR A 95 -5.78 -2.88 9.08
N TYR A 96 -4.90 -3.52 9.84
CA TYR A 96 -3.87 -2.85 10.61
C TYR A 96 -2.78 -2.45 9.63
N TRP A 97 -2.32 -1.21 9.74
CA TRP A 97 -1.23 -0.71 8.93
C TRP A 97 -0.10 -0.17 9.80
N LEU A 98 1.10 -0.35 9.28
CA LEU A 98 2.32 0.28 9.77
C LEU A 98 2.86 1.14 8.63
N PHE A 99 3.13 2.41 8.92
CA PHE A 99 3.79 3.33 8.01
C PHE A 99 5.22 3.57 8.49
N VAL A 100 6.18 3.50 7.57
CA VAL A 100 7.55 3.95 7.79
C VAL A 100 7.90 5.01 6.75
N GLY A 101 8.32 6.17 7.22
CA GLY A 101 8.73 7.30 6.38
C GLY A 101 10.21 7.64 6.57
N ASN A 102 10.93 7.78 5.46
CA ASN A 102 12.20 8.50 5.39
C ASN A 102 11.87 9.97 5.04
N ASN A 103 11.97 10.84 6.02
CA ASN A 103 11.42 12.19 5.97
C ASN A 103 12.44 13.20 5.43
N ARG A 104 11.94 14.23 4.78
CA ARG A 104 12.75 15.36 4.28
C ARG A 104 13.19 16.34 5.36
N ARG A 105 12.64 16.20 6.56
CA ARG A 105 12.87 17.05 7.75
C ARG A 105 12.87 16.16 8.98
N GLU A 106 13.45 16.67 10.07
CA GLU A 106 13.48 15.94 11.33
C GLU A 106 12.07 15.64 11.87
N PRO A 107 11.86 14.45 12.48
CA PRO A 107 12.84 13.36 12.60
C PRO A 107 13.10 12.69 11.24
N ALA A 108 14.37 12.42 10.92
CA ALA A 108 14.78 11.82 9.64
C ALA A 108 14.03 10.51 9.30
N ALA A 109 13.64 9.73 10.30
CA ALA A 109 12.78 8.57 10.14
C ALA A 109 11.62 8.60 11.13
N SER A 110 10.44 8.18 10.67
CA SER A 110 9.24 8.09 11.52
C SER A 110 8.47 6.81 11.26
N MET A 111 7.79 6.34 12.30
CA MET A 111 6.91 5.18 12.27
C MET A 111 5.54 5.58 12.78
N HIS A 112 4.48 5.18 12.09
CA HIS A 112 3.09 5.40 12.52
C HIS A 112 2.28 4.12 12.38
N THR A 113 1.28 3.96 13.23
CA THR A 113 0.39 2.80 13.22
C THR A 113 -1.05 3.23 13.22
N GLY A 114 -1.90 2.37 12.68
CA GLY A 114 -3.33 2.58 12.74
C GLY A 114 -4.10 1.51 11.98
N ARG A 115 -5.33 1.87 11.60
CA ARG A 115 -6.27 0.95 10.95
C ARG A 115 -6.94 1.59 9.75
N TYR A 116 -7.10 0.80 8.69
CA TYR A 116 -8.07 1.06 7.64
C TYR A 116 -9.36 0.35 8.01
N LEU A 117 -10.44 1.11 8.12
CA LEU A 117 -11.80 0.61 8.30
C LEU A 117 -12.53 0.81 6.99
N ASP A 118 -12.76 -0.28 6.28
CA ASP A 118 -13.21 -0.25 4.89
C ASP A 118 -14.58 -0.88 4.74
N ARG A 119 -15.45 -0.22 3.96
CA ARG A 119 -16.58 -0.87 3.30
C ARG A 119 -16.20 -1.17 1.86
N PHE A 120 -16.19 -2.45 1.53
CA PHE A 120 -16.02 -2.95 0.18
C PHE A 120 -17.36 -3.31 -0.44
N GLU A 121 -17.47 -3.12 -1.74
CA GLU A 121 -18.62 -3.56 -2.54
C GLU A 121 -18.12 -4.32 -3.76
N LYS A 122 -18.80 -5.41 -4.12
CA LYS A 122 -18.58 -6.15 -5.36
C LYS A 122 -19.54 -5.60 -6.41
N ARG A 123 -18.99 -4.92 -7.43
CA ARG A 123 -19.78 -4.40 -8.55
C ARG A 123 -19.23 -5.01 -9.83
N ASN A 124 -20.09 -5.62 -10.64
CA ASN A 124 -19.70 -6.29 -11.89
C ASN A 124 -18.56 -7.31 -11.70
N GLY A 125 -18.62 -8.09 -10.61
CA GLY A 125 -17.62 -9.11 -10.27
C GLY A 125 -16.30 -8.59 -9.69
N LYS A 126 -16.14 -7.27 -9.50
CA LYS A 126 -14.93 -6.66 -8.93
C LYS A 126 -15.20 -6.10 -7.53
N TRP A 127 -14.43 -6.56 -6.55
CA TRP A 127 -14.33 -5.91 -5.24
C TRP A 127 -13.47 -4.64 -5.31
N ALA A 128 -14.00 -3.56 -4.74
CA ALA A 128 -13.26 -2.32 -4.54
C ALA A 128 -13.81 -1.58 -3.31
N ILE A 129 -13.01 -0.66 -2.77
CA ILE A 129 -13.37 0.17 -1.62
C ILE A 129 -14.47 1.14 -2.06
N ALA A 130 -15.59 1.12 -1.36
CA ALA A 130 -16.68 2.09 -1.51
C ALA A 130 -16.59 3.22 -0.47
N ALA A 131 -16.04 2.93 0.71
CA ALA A 131 -15.74 3.93 1.72
C ALA A 131 -14.57 3.48 2.59
N ARG A 132 -13.69 4.42 2.96
CA ARG A 132 -12.59 4.18 3.89
C ARG A 132 -12.61 5.22 5.01
N LYS A 133 -12.37 4.74 6.23
CA LYS A 133 -11.91 5.57 7.36
C LYS A 133 -10.55 5.08 7.83
N CYS A 134 -9.54 5.93 7.72
CA CYS A 134 -8.22 5.69 8.27
C CYS A 134 -8.14 6.27 9.69
N VAL A 135 -7.90 5.40 10.66
CA VAL A 135 -7.68 5.79 12.05
C VAL A 135 -6.19 5.74 12.33
N ILE A 136 -5.60 6.87 12.69
CA ILE A 136 -4.22 6.97 13.14
C ILE A 136 -4.21 6.79 14.65
N GLU A 137 -3.46 5.80 15.16
CA GLU A 137 -3.50 5.41 16.57
C GLU A 137 -2.21 5.75 17.32
N GLY A 138 -1.13 6.03 16.59
CA GLY A 138 0.10 6.47 17.21
C GLY A 138 1.25 6.58 16.22
N GLY A 139 2.37 7.08 16.74
CA GLY A 139 3.61 7.13 15.99
C GLY A 139 4.71 7.86 16.76
N GLY A 140 5.89 7.83 16.17
CA GLY A 140 7.08 8.46 16.74
C GLY A 140 8.25 8.46 15.78
N SER A 141 9.33 9.11 16.20
CA SER A 141 10.62 9.04 15.51
C SER A 141 11.22 7.65 15.66
N LEU A 142 11.75 7.11 14.56
CA LEU A 142 12.70 6.02 14.66
C LEU A 142 14.08 6.60 15.00
N GLY A 143 14.81 5.94 15.88
CA GLY A 143 16.18 6.35 16.22
C GLY A 143 17.13 6.19 15.04
N ASN A 144 18.27 6.87 15.12
CA ASN A 144 19.33 6.70 14.14
C ASN A 144 20.07 5.39 14.39
N ILE A 145 20.38 4.68 13.29
CA ILE A 145 21.30 3.55 13.30
C ILE A 145 22.57 4.02 12.61
N ASP A 146 23.72 3.86 13.25
CA ASP A 146 25.01 4.12 12.61
C ASP A 146 25.30 2.99 11.63
N VAL A 147 25.26 3.31 10.33
CA VAL A 147 25.53 2.35 9.25
C VAL A 147 26.88 2.69 8.65
N PRO A 148 27.86 1.77 8.70
CA PRO A 148 29.17 2.01 8.11
C PRO A 148 29.08 2.39 6.62
N ALA A 149 29.93 3.30 6.17
CA ALA A 149 29.93 3.80 4.79
C ALA A 149 30.01 2.66 3.74
N VAL A 150 30.72 1.59 4.04
CA VAL A 150 30.81 0.39 3.19
C VAL A 150 29.46 -0.31 3.03
N ALA A 151 28.64 -0.37 4.08
CA ALA A 151 27.30 -0.94 4.02
C ALA A 151 26.33 -0.03 3.26
N LEU A 152 26.42 1.29 3.45
CA LEU A 152 25.64 2.26 2.66
C LEU A 152 25.94 2.16 1.16
N ALA A 153 27.20 2.03 0.79
CA ALA A 153 27.61 1.83 -0.60
C ALA A 153 27.04 0.52 -1.17
N ALA A 154 27.05 -0.56 -0.38
CA ALA A 154 26.44 -1.83 -0.79
C ALA A 154 24.92 -1.73 -0.94
N TYR A 155 24.22 -0.98 -0.09
CA TYR A 155 22.78 -0.74 -0.23
C TYR A 155 22.48 0.04 -1.51
N ALA A 156 23.24 1.10 -1.80
CA ALA A 156 23.11 1.88 -3.03
C ALA A 156 23.33 1.01 -4.29
N ALA A 157 24.21 0.01 -4.20
CA ALA A 157 24.47 -0.93 -5.29
C ALA A 157 23.30 -1.88 -5.59
N THR A 158 22.23 -1.92 -4.78
CA THR A 158 21.00 -2.67 -5.08
C THR A 158 20.13 -1.99 -6.13
N GLY A 159 20.44 -0.75 -6.49
CA GLY A 159 19.69 0.09 -7.40
C GLY A 159 19.03 1.26 -6.68
N VAL A 160 18.37 2.12 -7.46
CA VAL A 160 17.65 3.28 -6.92
C VAL A 160 16.19 2.87 -6.75
N ALA A 161 15.71 2.84 -5.51
CA ALA A 161 14.28 2.78 -5.26
C ALA A 161 13.63 4.04 -5.85
N SER A 162 12.61 3.86 -6.68
CA SER A 162 11.88 4.99 -7.25
C SER A 162 10.41 4.93 -6.84
N ARG A 163 9.75 6.08 -6.97
CA ARG A 163 8.37 6.27 -6.57
C ARG A 163 7.53 6.56 -7.80
N ASP A 164 7.79 5.82 -8.88
CA ASP A 164 7.08 5.87 -10.16
C ASP A 164 7.25 4.52 -10.91
N LYS A 165 6.81 4.47 -12.19
CA LYS A 165 6.87 3.25 -13.02
C LYS A 165 8.28 2.81 -13.43
N SER A 166 9.34 3.58 -13.09
CA SER A 166 10.73 3.14 -13.25
C SER A 166 11.21 2.21 -12.12
N ASP A 167 10.39 1.99 -11.08
CA ASP A 167 10.79 1.18 -9.93
C ASP A 167 11.04 -0.28 -10.36
N PRO A 168 12.09 -0.95 -9.84
CA PRO A 168 12.40 -2.34 -10.20
C PRO A 168 11.24 -3.32 -10.03
N SER A 169 10.26 -3.02 -9.16
CA SER A 169 9.07 -3.86 -9.00
C SER A 169 8.18 -3.95 -10.24
N TYR A 170 8.35 -3.07 -11.24
CA TYR A 170 7.65 -3.15 -12.53
C TYR A 170 8.40 -3.97 -13.59
N LEU A 171 9.64 -4.39 -13.34
CA LEU A 171 10.41 -5.20 -14.29
C LEU A 171 9.75 -6.56 -14.51
N ARG A 172 9.32 -6.83 -15.74
CA ARG A 172 8.71 -8.11 -16.17
C ARG A 172 9.30 -8.50 -17.53
N PRO A 173 10.15 -9.54 -17.62
CA PRO A 173 10.66 -10.34 -16.52
C PRO A 173 11.60 -9.53 -15.60
N LEU A 174 11.68 -9.92 -14.33
CA LEU A 174 12.72 -9.45 -13.43
C LEU A 174 14.01 -10.22 -13.76
N ALA A 175 15.09 -9.51 -14.08
CA ALA A 175 16.41 -10.10 -14.36
C ALA A 175 17.45 -9.56 -13.37
N VAL A 176 18.29 -10.45 -12.83
CA VAL A 176 19.41 -10.08 -11.97
C VAL A 176 20.65 -9.94 -12.85
N THR A 177 21.02 -8.69 -13.16
CA THR A 177 22.10 -8.35 -14.11
C THR A 177 23.33 -7.76 -13.45
N ARG A 178 23.32 -7.56 -12.13
CA ARG A 178 24.45 -7.00 -11.39
C ARG A 178 25.55 -8.05 -11.22
N GLU A 179 26.79 -7.65 -11.49
CA GLU A 179 27.97 -8.47 -11.21
C GLU A 179 28.05 -8.85 -9.72
N PRO A 180 28.56 -10.05 -9.38
CA PRO A 180 28.76 -10.46 -8.00
C PRO A 180 29.66 -9.45 -7.27
N HIS A 181 29.15 -8.93 -6.14
CA HIS A 181 29.91 -8.08 -5.23
C HIS A 181 29.77 -8.64 -3.83
N ALA A 182 30.80 -9.33 -3.34
CA ALA A 182 30.88 -9.81 -1.97
C ALA A 182 31.53 -8.73 -1.10
N LEU A 183 30.84 -8.31 -0.04
CA LEU A 183 31.48 -7.58 1.03
C LEU A 183 32.40 -8.54 1.80
N PRO A 184 33.61 -8.13 2.20
CA PRO A 184 34.43 -8.90 3.12
C PRO A 184 33.78 -8.79 4.51
N PHE A 185 32.96 -9.78 4.88
CA PHE A 185 32.44 -9.93 6.23
C PHE A 185 33.38 -10.80 7.06
#